data_AF-X1E685-F1
#
_entry.id   AF-X1E685-F1
#
_cell.length_a   1.000
_cell.length_b   1.000
_cell.length_c   1.000
_cell.angle_alpha   90.00
_cell.angle_beta   90.00
_cell.angle_gamma   90.00
#
_symmetry.space_group_name_H-M   'P 1'
#
loop_
_entity.id
_entity.type
_entity.pdbx_description
1 polymer ?
#
loop_
_entity_poly.entity_id
_entity_poly.type
_entity_poly.pdbx_seq_one_letter_code
_entity_poly.pdbx_strand_id
1 'polypeptide(L)' 'MRQYLDMLQHILNQGQAKADRTGTGTLSVFGYQTRYNLQEGFPVLTTKKLHLKSIIYELLWILNGESNIASLQDHG' A
#
# COMPACT_ATOMS: atom_id res chain seq x y z
N MET A 1 6.24 4.44 -10.97
CA MET A 1 7.16 3.61 -10.17
C MET A 1 8.16 4.45 -9.39
N ARG A 2 8.89 5.37 -10.04
CA ARG A 2 9.86 6.25 -9.37
C ARG A 2 9.27 6.98 -8.17
N GLN A 3 8.05 7.50 -8.30
CA GLN A 3 7.33 8.20 -7.23
C GLN A 3 7.28 7.44 -5.89
N TYR A 4 7.03 6.13 -5.93
CA TYR A 4 7.00 5.29 -4.73
C TYR A 4 8.39 5.08 -4.15
N LEU A 5 9.39 4.82 -5.00
CA LEU A 5 10.78 4.61 -4.56
C LEU A 5 11.40 5.91 -4.01
N ASP A 6 11.10 7.04 -4.63
CA ASP A 6 11.55 8.36 -4.17
C ASP A 6 10.93 8.71 -2.81
N MET A 7 9.65 8.35 -2.59
CA MET A 7 9.01 8.48 -1.28
C MET A 7 9.70 7.60 -0.22
N LEU A 8 10.00 6.34 -0.53
CA LEU A 8 10.72 5.46 0.39
C LEU A 8 12.11 6.01 0.71
N GLN A 9 12.85 6.47 -0.30
CA GLN A 9 14.16 7.06 -0.09
C GLN A 9 14.10 8.33 0.76
N HIS A 10 13.06 9.15 0.59
CA HIS A 10 12.82 10.31 1.43
C HIS A 10 12.59 9.93 2.89
N ILE A 11 11.79 8.89 3.16
CA ILE A 11 11.56 8.36 4.52
C ILE A 11 12.88 7.85 5.13
N LEU A 12 13.70 7.13 4.36
CA LEU A 12 14.98 6.63 4.85
C LEU A 12 15.97 7.76 5.19
N ASN A 13 15.95 8.85 4.43
CA ASN A 13 16.89 9.96 4.60
C ASN A 13 16.44 10.99 5.64
N GLN A 14 15.13 11.24 5.74
CA GLN A 14 14.56 12.36 6.51
C GLN A 14 13.56 11.92 7.59
N GLY A 15 13.21 10.63 7.61
CA GLY A 15 12.24 10.08 8.56
C GLY A 15 12.75 10.12 9.99
N GLN A 16 11.84 10.47 10.90
CA GLN A 16 12.11 10.48 12.33
C GLN A 16 11.64 9.16 12.96
N ALA A 17 12.46 8.62 13.85
CA ALA A 17 12.12 7.42 14.61
C ALA A 17 10.95 7.71 15.56
N LYS A 18 9.93 6.86 15.52
CA LYS A 18 8.70 7.01 16.31
C LYS A 18 8.17 5.66 16.76
N ALA A 19 7.76 5.57 18.02
CA ALA A 19 7.03 4.41 18.53
C ALA A 19 5.62 4.32 17.92
N ASP A 20 5.16 3.12 17.63
CA ASP A 20 3.84 2.85 17.03
C ASP A 20 3.03 1.85 17.87
N ARG A 21 1.75 1.65 17.52
CA ARG A 21 0.82 0.78 18.26
C ARG A 21 1.27 -0.69 18.30
N THR A 22 2.04 -1.16 17.31
CA THR A 22 2.53 -2.54 17.27
C THR A 22 3.76 -2.78 18.14
N GLY A 23 4.42 -1.71 18.63
CA GLY A 23 5.64 -1.80 19.44
C GLY A 23 6.92 -2.06 18.65
N THR A 24 6.86 -2.13 17.32
CA THR A 24 8.05 -2.37 16.46
C THR A 24 8.85 -1.08 16.25
N GLY A 25 8.17 0.07 16.22
CA GLY A 25 8.75 1.36 15.86
C GLY A 25 8.76 1.59 14.35
N THR A 26 8.83 2.87 13.96
CA THR A 26 8.76 3.31 12.56
C THR A 26 9.73 4.46 12.29
N LEU A 27 10.19 4.58 11.04
CA LEU A 27 10.69 5.85 10.50
C LEU A 27 9.53 6.54 9.81
N SER A 28 9.26 7.79 10.18
CA SER A 28 8.05 8.50 9.73
C SER A 28 8.35 9.92 9.24
N VAL A 29 7.64 10.32 8.20
CA VAL A 29 7.53 11.71 7.73
C VAL A 29 6.05 12.09 7.75
N PHE A 30 5.75 13.37 7.97
CA PHE A 30 4.38 13.87 7.96
C PHE A 30 4.11 14.70 6.70
N GLY A 31 3.10 14.29 5.93
CA GLY A 31 2.72 14.95 4.68
C GLY A 31 3.69 14.65 3.53
N TYR A 32 3.27 13.79 2.61
CA TYR A 32 3.98 13.53 1.36
C TYR A 32 2.95 13.28 0.25
N GLN A 33 3.16 13.84 -0.94
CA GLN A 33 2.22 13.70 -2.05
C GLN A 33 2.88 13.00 -3.23
N THR A 34 2.17 12.04 -3.82
CA THR A 34 2.54 11.40 -5.08
C THR A 34 1.42 11.56 -6.11
N ARG A 35 1.76 11.39 -7.39
CA ARG A 35 0.81 11.45 -8.52
C ARG A 35 1.11 10.32 -9.50
N TYR A 36 0.06 9.68 -9.99
CA TYR A 36 0.12 8.59 -10.96
C TYR A 36 -0.80 8.91 -12.13
N ASN A 37 -0.26 8.93 -13.34
CA ASN A 37 -1.05 9.08 -14.56
C ASN A 37 -1.55 7.69 -15.00
N LEU A 38 -2.85 7.43 -14.88
CA LEU A 38 -3.43 6.13 -15.22
C LEU A 38 -3.46 5.86 -16.74
N GLN A 39 -3.29 6.89 -17.58
CA GLN A 39 -3.16 6.71 -19.03
C GLN A 39 -1.80 6.08 -19.41
N GLU A 40 -0.78 6.24 -18.57
CA GLU A 40 0.53 5.61 -18.76
C GLU A 40 0.55 4.14 -18.29
N GLY A 41 -0.54 3.67 -17.67
CA GLY A 41 -0.70 2.30 -17.19
C GLY A 41 -1.20 2.24 -15.75
N PHE A 42 -1.46 1.00 -15.30
CA PHE A 42 -1.91 0.76 -13.93
C PHE A 42 -0.70 0.70 -12.98
N PRO A 43 -0.65 1.50 -11.88
CA PRO A 43 0.55 1.70 -11.07
C PRO A 43 0.85 0.53 -10.09
N VAL A 44 0.91 -0.69 -10.60
CA VAL A 44 1.33 -1.88 -9.85
C VAL A 44 2.84 -1.88 -9.70
N LEU A 45 3.35 -2.17 -8.51
CA LEU A 45 4.79 -2.26 -8.29
C LEU A 45 5.40 -3.40 -9.10
N THR A 46 6.47 -3.09 -9.84
CA THR A 46 7.22 -4.08 -10.64
C THR A 46 8.53 -4.51 -9.98
N THR A 47 9.07 -3.73 -9.05
CA THR A 47 10.31 -4.02 -8.32
C THR A 47 10.15 -5.09 -7.23
N LYS A 48 8.91 -5.50 -6.95
CA LYS A 48 8.55 -6.60 -6.07
C LYS A 48 7.25 -7.20 -6.58
N LYS A 49 7.15 -8.54 -6.59
CA LYS A 49 5.91 -9.23 -6.96
C LYS A 49 4.80 -8.93 -5.94
N LEU A 50 3.62 -8.57 -6.44
CA LEU A 50 2.40 -8.36 -5.64
C LEU A 50 1.40 -9.49 -5.87
N HIS A 51 0.62 -9.82 -4.85
CA HIS A 51 -0.47 -10.78 -4.95
C HIS A 51 -1.77 -10.07 -5.37
N LEU A 52 -1.90 -9.75 -6.67
CA LEU A 52 -3.01 -8.96 -7.21
C LEU A 52 -4.38 -9.58 -6.99
N LYS A 53 -4.46 -10.92 -6.92
CA LYS A 53 -5.72 -11.64 -6.70
C LYS A 53 -6.40 -11.16 -5.41
N SER A 54 -5.70 -11.20 -4.27
CA SER A 54 -6.29 -10.77 -2.99
C SER A 54 -6.64 -9.28 -2.99
N ILE A 55 -5.83 -8.43 -3.62
CA ILE A 55 -6.12 -6.98 -3.71
C ILE A 55 -7.45 -6.73 -4.45
N ILE A 56 -7.69 -7.47 -5.55
CA ILE A 56 -8.93 -7.33 -6.31
C ILE A 56 -10.13 -7.88 -5.51
N TYR A 57 -10.00 -9.03 -4.85
CA TYR A 57 -11.09 -9.59 -4.04
C TYR A 57 -11.41 -8.74 -2.80
N GLU A 58 -10.40 -8.14 -2.17
CA GLU A 58 -10.62 -7.18 -1.09
C GLU A 58 -11.40 -5.96 -1.59
N LEU A 59 -11.09 -5.44 -2.78
CA LEU A 59 -11.87 -4.34 -3.36
C LEU A 59 -13.32 -4.75 -3.65
N LEU A 60 -13.56 -5.94 -4.20
CA LEU A 60 -14.91 -6.45 -4.46
C LEU A 60 -15.70 -6.62 -3.16
N TRP A 61 -15.07 -7.13 -2.10
CA TRP A 61 -15.65 -7.25 -0.77
C TRP A 61 -16.10 -5.89 -0.20
N ILE A 62 -15.26 -4.85 -0.34
CA ILE A 62 -15.62 -3.48 0.05
C ILE A 62 -16.81 -2.98 -0.77
N LEU A 63 -16.80 -3.18 -2.11
CA LEU A 63 -17.86 -2.70 -2.99
C LEU A 63 -19.20 -3.42 -2.76
N ASN A 64 -19.17 -4.67 -2.30
CA ASN A 64 -20.36 -5.41 -1.89
C ASN A 64 -20.90 -4.98 -0.51
N GLY A 65 -20.17 -4.12 0.22
CA GLY A 65 -20.53 -3.71 1.57
C GLY A 65 -20.44 -4.85 2.61
N GLU A 66 -19.66 -5.88 2.30
CA GLU A 66 -19.46 -7.00 3.20
C GLU A 66 -18.52 -6.62 4.36
N SER A 67 -18.76 -7.20 5.52
CA SER A 67 -17.87 -7.08 6.69
C SER A 67 -17.44 -8.44 7.24
N ASN A 68 -17.91 -9.54 6.65
CA ASN A 68 -17.56 -10.90 7.04
C ASN A 68 -16.32 -11.37 6.28
N ILE A 69 -15.31 -11.86 6.98
CA ILE A 69 -14.04 -12.31 6.41
C ILE A 69 -14.13 -13.65 5.66
N ALA A 70 -15.19 -14.43 5.86
CA ALA A 70 -15.31 -15.76 5.24
C ALA A 70 -15.21 -15.70 3.70
N SER A 71 -15.87 -14.72 3.08
CA SER A 71 -15.80 -14.54 1.63
C SER A 71 -14.40 -14.19 1.13
N LEU A 72 -13.57 -13.50 1.92
CA LEU A 72 -12.17 -13.25 1.57
C LEU A 72 -11.34 -14.54 1.65
N GLN A 73 -11.56 -15.36 2.68
CA GLN A 73 -10.85 -16.63 2.89
C GLN A 73 -11.14 -17.64 1.78
N ASP A 74 -12.38 -17.66 1.27
CA ASP A 74 -12.77 -18.53 0.15
C ASP A 74 -12.06 -18.15 -1.16
N HIS A 75 -11.64 -16.88 -1.32
CA HIS A 75 -11.05 -16.37 -2.56
C HIS A 75 -9.52 -16.19 -2.53
N GLY A 76 -8.88 -16.21 -1.35
CA GLY A 76 -7.43 -16.37 -1.15
C GLY A 76 -6.62 -15.08 -1.04
#